data_AF-A0A3Q2DYQ3-F1
#
_entry.id   AF-A0A3Q2DYQ3-F1
#
_cell.length_a   1.000
_cell.length_b   1.000
_cell.length_c   1.000
_cell.angle_alpha   90.00
_cell.angle_beta   90.00
_cell.angle_gamma   90.00
#
_symmetry.space_group_name_H-M   'P 1'
#
loop_
_entity.id
_entity.type
_entity.pdbx_description
1 polymer ?
#
loop_
_entity_poly.entity_id
_entity_poly.type
_entity_poly.pdbx_seq_one_letter_code
_entity_poly.pdbx_strand_id
1 'polypeptide(L)'
;MSSYNSPERNSSFLQSRLLGDRCQWIGTVMTWSRLQGELKASRNAVRMSMTQGAREKGRGSKRQSEEGELCHQESRKRACEFTSDDSDVKRLSGREQRRHATEVEKEDSNRELEEVCAVDSQKELEGNAERCKKDMDGLENDPPLESVEKVSFRINCKCSGSLSRCITAQEVSKVMGIGLSQMLGWKADLKNPKLEINVYLSDDYCLLGIPLTRSPLANRSYIKTTGLRSTIAWAMASLAQIQPGFRVLDPMCGVGTILIEAAKEHEAACFLGVDVDDGQLLKAEKNIAFAELWSRAHLLKASSLVLPLPSASVDAVVCDLPFGRKFSTRENMAEKLPLILREMERVLCVGGTLVVLLSPQLSFLLKKLLQTRTGPKENEEAESHAGINNCLPSSSEKQSSSSQEALNFSTLRHQSTQRVSLGLIDGLIHKYIKTLD
;
A
#
# COMPACT_ATOMS: atom_id res chain seq x y z
N MET A 1 -14.71 -37.17 25.89
CA MET A 1 -15.51 -37.60 24.73
C MET A 1 -14.86 -37.07 23.46
N SER A 2 -14.07 -37.92 22.80
CA SER A 2 -13.27 -37.62 21.62
C SER A 2 -13.93 -38.28 20.42
N SER A 3 -14.80 -37.57 19.70
CA SER A 3 -15.38 -38.03 18.42
C SER A 3 -16.07 -36.92 17.61
N TYR A 4 -15.45 -35.75 17.44
CA TYR A 4 -16.06 -34.63 16.66
C TYR A 4 -15.07 -33.89 15.76
N ASN A 5 -14.23 -34.61 15.01
CA ASN A 5 -13.42 -34.02 13.94
C ASN A 5 -13.13 -35.05 12.85
N SER A 6 -14.16 -35.46 12.08
CA SER A 6 -13.89 -36.16 10.82
C SER A 6 -13.64 -35.11 9.72
N PRO A 7 -12.53 -35.21 8.96
CA PRO A 7 -12.23 -34.29 7.85
C PRO A 7 -13.37 -34.18 6.83
N GLU A 8 -14.13 -35.27 6.68
CA GLU A 8 -15.26 -35.37 5.74
C GLU A 8 -16.48 -34.54 6.17
N ARG A 9 -16.82 -34.53 7.48
CA ARG A 9 -17.90 -33.67 7.98
C ARG A 9 -17.51 -32.19 7.90
N ASN A 10 -16.26 -31.87 8.23
CA ASN A 10 -15.74 -30.51 8.10
C ASN A 10 -15.73 -30.06 6.63
N SER A 11 -15.37 -30.95 5.70
CA SER A 11 -15.45 -30.67 4.25
C SER A 11 -16.89 -30.45 3.77
N SER A 12 -17.85 -31.27 4.19
CA SER A 12 -19.26 -31.13 3.81
C SER A 12 -19.90 -29.86 4.39
N PHE A 13 -19.57 -29.52 5.64
CA PHE A 13 -20.01 -28.27 6.28
C PHE A 13 -19.39 -27.04 5.61
N LEU A 14 -18.09 -27.06 5.33
CA LEU A 14 -17.42 -25.98 4.61
C LEU A 14 -17.98 -25.83 3.18
N GLN A 15 -18.25 -26.94 2.48
CA GLN A 15 -18.86 -26.89 1.15
C GLN A 15 -20.26 -26.25 1.17
N SER A 16 -21.14 -26.70 2.07
CA SER A 16 -22.52 -26.16 2.15
C SER A 16 -22.57 -24.69 2.60
N ARG A 17 -21.69 -24.26 3.51
CA ARG A 17 -21.63 -22.86 3.99
C ARG A 17 -20.87 -21.92 3.05
N LEU A 18 -19.78 -22.36 2.43
CA LEU A 18 -18.92 -21.48 1.61
C LEU A 18 -19.33 -21.42 0.15
N LEU A 19 -19.90 -22.50 -0.40
CA LEU A 19 -20.20 -22.57 -1.83
C LEU A 19 -21.61 -22.07 -2.15
N GLY A 20 -22.51 -21.95 -1.19
CA GLY A 20 -23.85 -21.42 -1.43
C GLY A 20 -24.58 -22.17 -2.56
N ASP A 21 -25.37 -21.44 -3.35
CA ASP A 21 -26.16 -21.99 -4.47
C ASP A 21 -25.42 -21.87 -5.81
N ARG A 22 -25.51 -22.93 -6.62
CA ARG A 22 -25.07 -22.99 -8.01
C ARG A 22 -25.59 -21.81 -8.84
N CYS A 23 -26.86 -21.42 -8.68
CA CYS A 23 -27.45 -20.34 -9.47
C CYS A 23 -26.80 -18.98 -9.17
N GLN A 24 -26.45 -18.72 -7.91
CA GLN A 24 -25.76 -17.50 -7.50
C GLN A 24 -24.37 -17.39 -8.12
N TRP A 25 -23.62 -18.49 -8.19
CA TRP A 25 -22.33 -18.52 -8.87
C TRP A 25 -22.43 -18.22 -10.35
N ILE A 26 -23.39 -18.84 -11.03
CA ILE A 26 -23.63 -18.63 -12.46
C ILE A 26 -23.99 -17.15 -12.69
N GLY A 27 -24.95 -16.60 -11.95
CA GLY A 27 -25.35 -15.19 -12.06
C GLY A 27 -24.20 -14.22 -11.77
N THR A 28 -23.39 -14.50 -10.75
CA THR A 28 -22.22 -13.68 -10.38
C THR A 28 -21.17 -13.69 -11.49
N VAL A 29 -20.86 -14.87 -12.05
CA VAL A 29 -19.87 -14.97 -13.13
C VAL A 29 -20.37 -14.36 -14.43
N MET A 30 -21.65 -14.51 -14.75
CA MET A 30 -22.26 -13.85 -15.91
C MET A 30 -22.17 -12.33 -15.79
N THR A 31 -22.53 -11.79 -14.63
CA THR A 31 -22.41 -10.36 -14.32
C THR A 31 -20.95 -9.89 -14.42
N TRP A 32 -20.02 -10.63 -13.80
CA TRP A 32 -18.60 -10.32 -13.87
C TRP A 32 -18.06 -10.36 -15.32
N SER A 33 -18.47 -11.36 -16.10
CA SER A 33 -18.06 -11.52 -17.51
C SER A 33 -18.52 -10.33 -18.36
N ARG A 34 -19.77 -9.88 -18.16
CA ARG A 34 -20.31 -8.66 -18.80
C ARG A 34 -19.49 -7.43 -18.42
N LEU A 35 -19.19 -7.23 -17.13
CA LEU A 35 -18.35 -6.13 -16.66
C LEU A 35 -16.93 -6.18 -17.27
N GLN A 36 -16.34 -7.38 -17.42
CA GLN A 36 -15.05 -7.51 -18.11
C GLN A 36 -15.13 -7.10 -19.59
N GLY A 37 -16.26 -7.36 -20.25
CA GLY A 37 -16.52 -6.89 -21.61
C GLY A 37 -16.54 -5.37 -21.71
N GLU A 38 -17.29 -4.73 -20.82
CA GLU A 38 -17.41 -3.27 -20.73
C GLU A 38 -16.07 -2.59 -20.39
N LEU A 39 -15.31 -3.13 -19.43
CA LEU A 39 -13.97 -2.62 -19.09
C LEU A 39 -12.98 -2.70 -20.26
N LYS A 40 -13.06 -3.77 -21.07
CA LYS A 40 -12.22 -3.89 -22.28
C LYS A 40 -12.64 -2.87 -23.34
N ALA A 41 -13.94 -2.70 -23.56
CA ALA A 41 -14.46 -1.72 -24.52
C ALA A 41 -14.05 -0.28 -24.13
N SER A 42 -14.19 0.08 -22.85
CA SER A 42 -13.77 1.37 -22.31
C SER A 42 -12.26 1.63 -22.51
N ARG A 43 -11.41 0.64 -22.19
CA ARG A 43 -9.96 0.74 -22.42
C ARG A 43 -9.60 0.95 -23.89
N ASN A 44 -10.29 0.25 -24.79
CA ASN A 44 -10.08 0.41 -26.22
C ASN A 44 -10.51 1.80 -26.71
N ALA A 45 -11.63 2.32 -26.22
CA ALA A 45 -12.10 3.66 -26.55
C ALA A 45 -11.11 4.75 -26.09
N VAL A 46 -10.61 4.66 -24.85
CA VAL A 46 -9.57 5.57 -24.33
C VAL A 46 -8.31 5.49 -25.19
N ARG A 47 -7.84 4.29 -25.53
CA ARG A 47 -6.66 4.11 -26.39
C ARG A 47 -6.87 4.71 -27.80
N MET A 48 -8.05 4.58 -28.38
CA MET A 48 -8.39 5.16 -29.69
C MET A 48 -8.45 6.70 -29.64
N SER A 49 -8.95 7.27 -28.55
CA SER A 49 -8.97 8.73 -28.37
C SER A 49 -7.55 9.31 -28.23
N MET A 50 -6.66 8.61 -27.51
CA MET A 50 -5.26 9.02 -27.36
C MET A 50 -4.48 8.95 -28.69
N THR A 51 -4.72 7.92 -29.52
CA THR A 51 -4.08 7.81 -30.84
C THR A 51 -4.62 8.82 -31.87
N GLN A 52 -5.88 9.24 -31.74
CA GLN A 52 -6.44 10.34 -32.55
C GLN A 52 -5.87 11.71 -32.13
N GLY A 53 -5.79 11.99 -30.82
CA GLY A 53 -5.17 13.23 -30.31
C GLY A 53 -3.67 13.35 -30.65
N ALA A 54 -2.94 12.22 -30.68
CA ALA A 54 -1.56 12.17 -31.15
C ALA A 54 -1.43 12.39 -32.67
N ARG A 55 -2.42 11.95 -33.47
CA ARG A 55 -2.46 12.19 -34.93
C ARG A 55 -2.77 13.66 -35.26
N GLU A 56 -3.59 14.35 -34.48
CA GLU A 56 -3.87 15.77 -34.67
C GLU A 56 -2.68 16.66 -34.26
N LYS A 57 -1.93 16.29 -33.21
CA LYS A 57 -0.70 16.97 -32.81
C LYS A 57 0.55 16.59 -33.64
N GLY A 58 0.45 15.52 -34.45
CA GLY A 58 1.56 14.96 -35.24
C GLY A 58 1.67 15.45 -36.69
N ARG A 59 0.95 16.51 -37.09
CA ARG A 59 1.21 17.21 -38.38
C ARG A 59 2.39 18.19 -38.23
N GLY A 60 3.56 17.65 -37.89
CA GLY A 60 4.78 18.41 -37.76
C GLY A 60 5.93 17.49 -37.39
N SER A 61 6.81 17.23 -38.36
CA SER A 61 8.04 16.44 -38.23
C SER A 61 7.92 14.90 -38.35
N LYS A 62 8.20 14.41 -39.56
CA LYS A 62 8.56 13.00 -39.85
C LYS A 62 10.07 12.84 -39.62
N ARG A 63 10.49 11.87 -38.78
CA ARG A 63 11.54 10.86 -39.08
C ARG A 63 11.85 9.97 -37.86
N GLN A 64 11.71 8.65 -38.08
CA GLN A 64 12.34 7.48 -37.43
C GLN A 64 12.03 7.29 -35.92
N SER A 65 11.78 6.09 -35.37
CA SER A 65 12.23 4.73 -35.71
C SER A 65 11.21 3.65 -35.31
N GLU A 66 11.29 2.50 -35.98
CA GLU A 66 10.51 1.28 -35.74
C GLU A 66 11.14 0.40 -34.65
N GLU A 67 10.63 0.43 -33.41
CA GLU A 67 10.89 -0.61 -32.39
C GLU A 67 9.67 -0.78 -31.44
N GLY A 68 8.45 -0.78 -32.00
CA GLY A 68 7.20 -0.70 -31.23
C GLY A 68 6.50 -2.04 -30.91
N GLU A 69 6.81 -3.14 -31.59
CA GLU A 69 5.90 -4.31 -31.60
C GLU A 69 6.35 -5.54 -30.80
N LEU A 70 7.57 -5.60 -30.26
CA LEU A 70 8.00 -6.73 -29.41
C LEU A 70 7.64 -6.58 -27.91
N CYS A 71 7.35 -5.38 -27.40
CA CYS A 71 7.28 -5.12 -25.95
C CYS A 71 5.94 -5.56 -25.28
N HIS A 72 4.87 -5.76 -26.06
CA HIS A 72 3.57 -6.17 -25.51
C HIS A 72 3.52 -7.65 -25.06
N GLN A 73 4.40 -8.51 -25.57
CA GLN A 73 4.47 -9.91 -25.15
C GLN A 73 5.29 -10.10 -23.86
N GLU A 74 6.30 -9.27 -23.63
CA GLU A 74 7.18 -9.36 -22.46
C GLU A 74 6.50 -8.90 -21.16
N SER A 75 5.58 -7.92 -21.28
CA SER A 75 4.74 -7.45 -20.18
C SER A 75 3.77 -8.52 -19.65
N ARG A 76 3.42 -9.52 -20.48
CA ARG A 76 2.58 -10.65 -20.07
C ARG A 76 3.37 -11.73 -19.30
N LYS A 77 4.68 -11.85 -19.51
CA LYS A 77 5.52 -12.83 -18.80
C LYS A 77 5.88 -12.36 -17.39
N ARG A 78 6.10 -11.06 -17.16
CA ARG A 78 6.47 -10.53 -15.83
C ARG A 78 5.31 -10.40 -14.83
N ALA A 79 4.06 -10.55 -15.28
CA ALA A 79 2.92 -10.62 -14.37
C ALA A 79 2.85 -11.94 -13.58
N CYS A 80 3.58 -12.98 -14.00
CA CYS A 80 3.68 -14.26 -13.30
C CYS A 80 4.77 -14.31 -12.21
N GLU A 81 5.69 -13.34 -12.15
CA GLU A 81 6.81 -13.37 -11.19
C GLU A 81 6.50 -12.65 -9.86
N PHE A 82 5.35 -11.99 -9.73
CA PHE A 82 4.96 -11.29 -8.49
C PHE A 82 4.08 -12.12 -7.54
N THR A 83 4.02 -13.44 -7.71
CA THR A 83 3.36 -14.36 -6.77
C THR A 83 4.27 -15.51 -6.28
N SER A 84 5.59 -15.40 -6.44
CA SER A 84 6.53 -16.39 -5.92
C SER A 84 7.80 -15.72 -5.41
N ASP A 85 7.71 -15.12 -4.24
CA ASP A 85 8.86 -14.89 -3.36
C ASP A 85 8.35 -15.09 -1.93
N ASP A 86 8.03 -16.34 -1.61
CA ASP A 86 7.80 -16.79 -0.23
C ASP A 86 8.25 -18.25 -0.07
N SER A 87 9.52 -18.49 -0.36
CA SER A 87 10.26 -19.65 0.11
C SER A 87 11.74 -19.39 -0.11
N ASP A 88 12.45 -18.94 0.93
CA ASP A 88 13.81 -19.39 1.26
C ASP A 88 14.47 -18.49 2.32
N VAL A 89 14.22 -18.78 3.60
CA VAL A 89 15.25 -18.65 4.65
C VAL A 89 15.01 -19.74 5.71
N LYS A 90 15.48 -20.96 5.44
CA LYS A 90 15.88 -21.91 6.49
C LYS A 90 17.40 -22.03 6.45
N ARG A 91 18.07 -21.33 7.37
CA ARG A 91 19.26 -21.77 8.11
C ARG A 91 19.82 -20.57 8.88
N LEU A 92 19.78 -20.69 10.20
CA LEU A 92 20.76 -20.21 11.20
C LEU A 92 20.03 -19.82 12.48
N SER A 93 19.76 -20.81 13.32
CA SER A 93 19.80 -20.67 14.78
C SER A 93 19.87 -22.06 15.39
N GLY A 94 21.12 -22.55 15.51
CA GLY A 94 21.44 -23.62 16.42
C GLY A 94 21.66 -23.04 17.81
N ARG A 95 21.11 -23.74 18.80
CA ARG A 95 21.34 -23.63 20.26
C ARG A 95 20.79 -22.37 20.95
N GLU A 96 19.72 -22.58 21.71
CA GLU A 96 19.75 -22.30 23.14
C GLU A 96 18.79 -23.22 23.92
N GLN A 97 19.06 -23.35 25.21
CA GLN A 97 18.82 -24.54 26.02
C GLN A 97 17.38 -24.69 26.56
N ARG A 98 17.03 -25.97 26.77
CA ARG A 98 15.99 -26.46 27.71
C ARG A 98 15.97 -25.67 29.03
N ARG A 99 14.77 -25.28 29.49
CA ARG A 99 14.36 -25.39 30.90
C ARG A 99 12.87 -25.74 31.02
N HIS A 100 12.59 -26.67 31.92
CA HIS A 100 11.28 -27.14 32.36
C HIS A 100 10.48 -26.08 33.13
N ALA A 101 9.14 -26.12 33.01
CA ALA A 101 8.17 -25.94 34.11
C ALA A 101 6.79 -26.41 33.62
N THR A 102 6.34 -27.63 33.97
CA THR A 102 5.48 -28.02 35.11
C THR A 102 3.99 -27.79 34.85
N GLU A 103 3.27 -28.91 34.89
CA GLU A 103 1.82 -29.07 34.87
C GLU A 103 1.12 -28.29 35.98
N VAL A 104 -0.04 -27.71 35.67
CA VAL A 104 -1.08 -27.41 36.64
C VAL A 104 -2.43 -27.75 36.00
N GLU A 105 -3.05 -28.82 36.50
CA GLU A 105 -4.47 -29.11 36.32
C GLU A 105 -5.31 -28.12 37.14
N LYS A 106 -6.48 -27.71 36.61
CA LYS A 106 -7.67 -27.40 37.42
C LYS A 106 -8.95 -27.31 36.56
N GLU A 107 -9.73 -28.39 36.71
CA GLU A 107 -11.17 -28.51 36.96
C GLU A 107 -12.23 -27.57 36.34
N ASP A 108 -13.28 -28.28 35.88
CA ASP A 108 -14.62 -27.90 35.46
C ASP A 108 -15.34 -26.86 36.33
N SER A 109 -16.11 -26.00 35.66
CA SER A 109 -17.46 -25.66 36.14
C SER A 109 -18.43 -25.54 34.95
N ASN A 110 -19.57 -26.19 35.15
CA ASN A 110 -20.62 -26.53 34.21
C ASN A 110 -21.64 -25.38 34.08
N ARG A 111 -22.31 -25.34 32.91
CA ARG A 111 -23.73 -24.99 32.69
C ARG A 111 -24.18 -23.55 32.98
N GLU A 112 -24.58 -22.85 31.91
CA GLU A 112 -25.98 -22.52 31.58
C GLU A 112 -26.03 -21.60 30.35
N LEU A 113 -27.14 -21.62 29.60
CA LEU A 113 -27.48 -20.84 28.39
C LEU A 113 -27.27 -21.54 27.02
N GLU A 114 -27.79 -22.76 26.89
CA GLU A 114 -28.49 -23.18 25.67
C GLU A 114 -30.00 -23.24 26.00
N GLU A 115 -30.80 -22.26 25.54
CA GLU A 115 -32.24 -22.38 25.23
C GLU A 115 -32.92 -21.01 25.03
N VAL A 116 -32.50 -20.20 24.05
CA VAL A 116 -33.40 -19.24 23.37
C VAL A 116 -32.75 -18.93 22.02
N CYS A 117 -33.39 -19.31 20.91
CA CYS A 117 -33.25 -18.76 19.52
C CYS A 117 -33.53 -19.79 18.41
N ALA A 118 -34.06 -20.97 18.70
CA ALA A 118 -34.32 -22.00 17.68
C ALA A 118 -35.71 -21.96 17.00
N VAL A 119 -36.53 -20.92 17.19
CA VAL A 119 -37.94 -20.95 16.69
C VAL A 119 -38.31 -19.83 15.70
N ASP A 120 -37.52 -18.76 15.55
CA ASP A 120 -37.90 -17.63 14.67
C ASP A 120 -37.29 -17.64 13.26
N SER A 121 -36.36 -18.55 12.95
CA SER A 121 -35.62 -18.51 11.67
C SER A 121 -36.26 -19.31 10.52
N GLN A 122 -37.37 -20.02 10.76
CA GLN A 122 -38.01 -20.85 9.73
C GLN A 122 -39.15 -20.14 8.97
N LYS A 123 -39.73 -19.05 9.48
CA LYS A 123 -40.86 -18.36 8.81
C LYS A 123 -40.44 -17.29 7.80
N GLU A 124 -39.20 -16.80 7.82
CA GLU A 124 -38.73 -15.78 6.86
C GLU A 124 -38.17 -16.36 5.55
N LEU A 125 -37.89 -17.66 5.49
CA LEU A 125 -37.32 -18.31 4.30
C LEU A 125 -38.36 -18.73 3.25
N GLU A 126 -39.61 -18.99 3.64
CA GLU A 126 -40.66 -19.41 2.70
C GLU A 126 -41.30 -18.23 1.94
N GLY A 127 -41.35 -17.03 2.53
CA GLY A 127 -41.93 -15.84 1.89
C GLY A 127 -41.09 -15.21 0.77
N ASN A 128 -39.78 -15.48 0.73
CA ASN A 128 -38.86 -14.89 -0.26
C ASN A 128 -38.76 -15.72 -1.56
N ALA A 129 -39.13 -17.00 -1.53
CA ALA A 129 -39.11 -17.88 -2.71
C ALA A 129 -40.23 -17.56 -3.71
N GLU A 130 -41.37 -17.02 -3.25
CA GLU A 130 -42.51 -16.66 -4.11
C GLU A 130 -42.37 -15.25 -4.71
N ARG A 131 -41.56 -14.37 -4.10
CA ARG A 131 -41.34 -13.01 -4.62
C ARG A 131 -40.36 -12.97 -5.80
N CYS A 132 -39.39 -13.88 -5.86
CA CYS A 132 -38.43 -13.98 -6.96
C CYS A 132 -38.98 -14.62 -8.26
N LYS A 133 -40.24 -15.10 -8.28
CA LYS A 133 -40.85 -15.64 -9.50
C LYS A 133 -41.55 -14.60 -10.37
N LYS A 134 -41.75 -13.36 -9.91
CA LYS A 134 -42.54 -12.34 -10.62
C LYS A 134 -41.75 -11.33 -11.45
N ASP A 135 -40.41 -11.33 -11.36
CA ASP A 135 -39.57 -10.33 -12.05
C ASP A 135 -38.86 -10.89 -13.32
N MET A 136 -39.38 -11.96 -13.92
CA MET A 136 -38.74 -12.72 -15.01
C MET A 136 -39.49 -12.68 -16.36
N ASP A 137 -40.16 -11.56 -16.70
CA ASP A 137 -40.87 -11.42 -17.99
C ASP A 137 -40.32 -10.32 -18.91
N GLY A 138 -39.04 -9.93 -18.79
CA GLY A 138 -38.55 -8.74 -19.50
C GLY A 138 -37.10 -8.70 -19.97
N LEU A 139 -36.42 -9.82 -20.23
CA LEU A 139 -35.05 -9.76 -20.79
C LEU A 139 -34.69 -10.99 -21.64
N GLU A 140 -35.39 -11.21 -22.76
CA GLU A 140 -34.94 -12.15 -23.79
C GLU A 140 -33.75 -11.55 -24.56
N ASN A 141 -32.53 -11.93 -24.16
CA ASN A 141 -31.33 -12.11 -25.01
C ASN A 141 -30.14 -12.50 -24.13
N ASP A 142 -30.26 -13.58 -23.35
CA ASP A 142 -29.11 -14.19 -22.67
C ASP A 142 -28.45 -15.25 -23.58
N PRO A 143 -27.11 -15.31 -23.65
CA PRO A 143 -26.41 -16.32 -24.42
C PRO A 143 -26.62 -17.73 -23.80
N PRO A 144 -26.50 -18.81 -24.59
CA PRO A 144 -26.81 -20.16 -24.12
C PRO A 144 -25.97 -20.60 -22.91
N LEU A 145 -26.62 -21.31 -21.99
CA LEU A 145 -26.09 -21.89 -20.74
C LEU A 145 -24.80 -22.70 -20.92
N GLU A 146 -24.56 -23.26 -22.12
CA GLU A 146 -23.36 -24.02 -22.50
C GLU A 146 -22.04 -23.22 -22.39
N SER A 147 -22.11 -21.88 -22.39
CA SER A 147 -20.92 -21.03 -22.32
C SER A 147 -20.27 -20.95 -20.93
N VAL A 148 -21.00 -21.32 -19.86
CA VAL A 148 -20.52 -21.22 -18.46
C VAL A 148 -19.81 -22.51 -17.99
N GLU A 149 -20.02 -23.64 -18.65
CA GLU A 149 -19.39 -24.92 -18.27
C GLU A 149 -17.89 -24.98 -18.60
N LYS A 150 -17.37 -24.06 -19.44
CA LYS A 150 -15.95 -23.97 -19.84
C LYS A 150 -15.17 -22.85 -19.14
N VAL A 151 -15.55 -22.52 -17.90
CA VAL A 151 -14.81 -21.55 -17.07
C VAL A 151 -13.61 -22.26 -16.43
N SER A 152 -12.41 -21.70 -16.65
CA SER A 152 -11.22 -22.08 -15.88
C SER A 152 -11.01 -21.11 -14.73
N PHE A 153 -10.66 -21.60 -13.55
CA PHE A 153 -10.59 -20.78 -12.34
C PHE A 153 -9.44 -21.14 -11.40
N ARG A 154 -9.07 -20.20 -10.53
CA ARG A 154 -8.22 -20.47 -9.35
C ARG A 154 -8.83 -19.87 -8.09
N ILE A 155 -8.55 -20.51 -6.95
CA ILE A 155 -8.89 -19.97 -5.62
C ILE A 155 -7.64 -19.38 -4.99
N ASN A 156 -7.68 -18.08 -4.70
CA ASN A 156 -6.68 -17.40 -3.90
C ASN A 156 -7.23 -17.23 -2.48
N CYS A 157 -6.68 -17.94 -1.52
CA CYS A 157 -7.12 -17.84 -0.13
C CYS A 157 -6.11 -17.08 0.72
N LYS A 158 -6.61 -16.28 1.67
CA LYS A 158 -5.83 -15.74 2.78
C LYS A 158 -6.54 -16.07 4.08
N CYS A 159 -5.81 -16.63 5.03
CA CYS A 159 -6.29 -16.88 6.38
C CYS A 159 -5.56 -15.93 7.34
N SER A 160 -6.27 -15.46 8.36
CA SER A 160 -5.74 -14.58 9.41
C SER A 160 -6.33 -14.96 10.77
N GLY A 161 -5.77 -14.41 11.85
CA GLY A 161 -6.26 -14.65 13.20
C GLY A 161 -5.80 -15.99 13.80
N SER A 162 -6.55 -16.48 14.77
CA SER A 162 -6.35 -17.79 15.38
C SER A 162 -6.64 -18.92 14.40
N LEU A 163 -7.59 -18.73 13.48
CA LEU A 163 -7.98 -19.71 12.46
C LEU A 163 -6.81 -20.15 11.56
N SER A 164 -5.90 -19.24 11.23
CA SER A 164 -4.73 -19.57 10.40
C SER A 164 -3.75 -20.54 11.07
N ARG A 165 -3.91 -20.84 12.37
CA ARG A 165 -3.15 -21.88 13.09
C ARG A 165 -3.75 -23.27 12.93
N CYS A 166 -5.03 -23.36 12.59
CA CYS A 166 -5.78 -24.61 12.50
C CYS A 166 -6.05 -25.03 11.05
N ILE A 167 -6.13 -24.06 10.12
CA ILE A 167 -6.44 -24.31 8.73
C ILE A 167 -5.50 -23.47 7.84
N THR A 168 -4.85 -24.14 6.90
CA THR A 168 -3.99 -23.46 5.93
C THR A 168 -4.79 -22.88 4.77
N ALA A 169 -4.33 -21.78 4.19
CA ALA A 169 -4.95 -21.20 3.01
C ALA A 169 -4.98 -22.17 1.81
N GLN A 170 -3.98 -23.05 1.72
CA GLN A 170 -3.90 -24.10 0.70
C GLN A 170 -5.00 -25.16 0.87
N GLU A 171 -5.29 -25.58 2.10
CA GLU A 171 -6.39 -26.53 2.39
C GLU A 171 -7.75 -25.94 2.00
N VAL A 172 -8.02 -24.70 2.39
CA VAL A 172 -9.25 -23.99 2.00
C VAL A 172 -9.36 -23.89 0.49
N SER A 173 -8.29 -23.44 -0.18
CA SER A 173 -8.22 -23.32 -1.63
C SER A 173 -8.52 -24.65 -2.33
N LYS A 174 -7.99 -25.76 -1.80
CA LYS A 174 -8.22 -27.11 -2.31
C LYS A 174 -9.67 -27.56 -2.12
N VAL A 175 -10.23 -27.44 -0.92
CA VAL A 175 -11.61 -27.86 -0.60
C VAL A 175 -12.61 -27.09 -1.47
N MET A 176 -12.44 -25.78 -1.57
CA MET A 176 -13.29 -24.94 -2.42
C MET A 176 -13.11 -25.25 -3.91
N GLY A 177 -11.87 -25.45 -4.37
CA GLY A 177 -11.59 -25.81 -5.75
C GLY A 177 -12.27 -27.12 -6.16
N ILE A 178 -12.21 -28.15 -5.31
CA ILE A 178 -12.91 -29.42 -5.56
C ILE A 178 -14.42 -29.20 -5.58
N GLY A 179 -14.97 -28.50 -4.59
CA GLY A 179 -16.42 -28.29 -4.49
C GLY A 179 -17.01 -27.48 -5.65
N LEU A 180 -16.36 -26.40 -6.08
CA LEU A 180 -16.80 -25.64 -7.27
C LEU A 180 -16.68 -26.47 -8.55
N SER A 181 -15.62 -27.26 -8.69
CA SER A 181 -15.46 -28.13 -9.86
C SER A 181 -16.59 -29.17 -9.94
N GLN A 182 -16.97 -29.76 -8.80
CA GLN A 182 -18.07 -30.73 -8.70
C GLN A 182 -19.45 -30.07 -8.92
N MET A 183 -19.68 -28.89 -8.34
CA MET A 183 -20.98 -28.21 -8.39
C MET A 183 -21.26 -27.54 -9.73
N LEU A 184 -20.24 -26.97 -10.38
CA LEU A 184 -20.39 -26.12 -11.57
C LEU A 184 -19.78 -26.72 -12.84
N GLY A 185 -19.03 -27.83 -12.73
CA GLY A 185 -18.30 -28.42 -13.85
C GLY A 185 -17.08 -27.60 -14.30
N TRP A 186 -16.70 -26.57 -13.54
CA TRP A 186 -15.56 -25.70 -13.88
C TRP A 186 -14.22 -26.42 -13.72
N LYS A 187 -13.21 -25.95 -14.47
CA LYS A 187 -11.87 -26.53 -14.46
C LYS A 187 -10.88 -25.68 -13.66
N ALA A 188 -10.23 -26.27 -12.66
CA ALA A 188 -9.14 -25.58 -11.96
C ALA A 188 -7.95 -25.34 -12.91
N ASP A 189 -7.44 -24.10 -12.95
CA ASP A 189 -6.24 -23.68 -13.68
C ASP A 189 -5.45 -22.68 -12.82
N LEU A 190 -4.35 -23.14 -12.24
CA LEU A 190 -3.52 -22.33 -11.34
C LEU A 190 -2.60 -21.35 -12.07
N LYS A 191 -2.35 -21.58 -13.37
CA LYS A 191 -1.37 -20.81 -14.16
C LYS A 191 -2.04 -19.72 -14.99
N ASN A 192 -3.13 -20.05 -15.68
CA ASN A 192 -3.82 -19.12 -16.58
C ASN A 192 -5.36 -19.19 -16.41
N PRO A 193 -5.86 -18.92 -15.19
CA PRO A 193 -7.30 -18.92 -14.94
C PRO A 193 -8.02 -17.84 -15.76
N LYS A 194 -9.21 -18.14 -16.26
CA LYS A 194 -10.13 -17.09 -16.74
C LYS A 194 -10.70 -16.28 -15.58
N LEU A 195 -10.95 -16.94 -14.46
CA LEU A 195 -11.61 -16.40 -13.26
C LEU A 195 -10.73 -16.60 -12.03
N GLU A 196 -10.51 -15.54 -11.27
CA GLU A 196 -9.91 -15.64 -9.95
C GLU A 196 -11.00 -15.49 -8.89
N ILE A 197 -10.95 -16.29 -7.85
CA ILE A 197 -11.87 -16.19 -6.73
C ILE A 197 -11.02 -16.00 -5.49
N ASN A 198 -11.24 -14.88 -4.81
CA ASN A 198 -10.53 -14.53 -3.60
C ASN A 198 -11.37 -14.90 -2.38
N VAL A 199 -10.71 -15.52 -1.42
CA VAL A 199 -11.28 -15.96 -0.15
C VAL A 199 -10.43 -15.35 0.95
N TYR A 200 -11.06 -14.60 1.85
CA TYR A 200 -10.43 -14.08 3.06
C TYR A 200 -11.17 -14.66 4.25
N LEU A 201 -10.45 -15.47 5.03
CA LEU A 201 -10.93 -16.06 6.26
C LEU A 201 -10.23 -15.40 7.44
N SER A 202 -11.01 -14.92 8.38
CA SER A 202 -10.57 -14.47 9.70
C SER A 202 -11.34 -15.22 10.78
N ASP A 203 -11.05 -14.89 12.04
CA ASP A 203 -11.79 -15.43 13.18
C ASP A 203 -13.27 -14.99 13.16
N ASP A 204 -13.56 -13.82 12.56
CA ASP A 204 -14.87 -13.18 12.63
C ASP A 204 -15.68 -13.26 11.33
N TYR A 205 -15.01 -13.37 10.18
CA TYR A 205 -15.68 -13.29 8.88
C TYR A 205 -15.04 -14.16 7.80
N CYS A 206 -15.88 -14.57 6.85
CA CYS A 206 -15.49 -15.14 5.58
C CYS A 206 -15.92 -14.20 4.45
N LEU A 207 -14.96 -13.60 3.75
CA LEU A 207 -15.22 -12.81 2.56
C LEU A 207 -14.84 -13.61 1.31
N LEU A 208 -15.82 -13.80 0.44
CA LEU A 208 -15.67 -14.47 -0.84
C LEU A 208 -16.00 -13.48 -1.95
N GLY A 209 -15.15 -13.40 -2.97
CA GLY A 209 -15.42 -12.49 -4.08
C GLY A 209 -14.55 -12.71 -5.32
N ILE A 210 -15.02 -12.16 -6.43
CA ILE A 210 -14.32 -12.20 -7.72
C ILE A 210 -13.74 -10.80 -7.95
N PRO A 211 -12.41 -10.65 -8.11
CA PRO A 211 -11.82 -9.35 -8.34
C PRO A 211 -12.28 -8.78 -9.69
N LEU A 212 -12.74 -7.52 -9.67
CA LEU A 212 -13.18 -6.82 -10.89
C LEU A 212 -12.03 -6.52 -11.85
N THR A 213 -10.81 -6.35 -11.34
CA THR A 213 -9.63 -6.05 -12.16
C THR A 213 -8.66 -7.21 -12.15
N ARG A 214 -8.22 -7.65 -13.34
CA ARG A 214 -7.20 -8.70 -13.49
C ARG A 214 -5.78 -8.29 -13.11
N SER A 215 -5.49 -7.01 -13.12
CA SER A 215 -4.17 -6.47 -12.78
C SER A 215 -4.33 -5.49 -11.61
N PRO A 216 -3.35 -5.42 -10.69
CA PRO A 216 -3.39 -4.46 -9.60
C PRO A 216 -3.57 -3.03 -10.13
N LEU A 217 -4.43 -2.23 -9.50
CA LEU A 217 -4.64 -0.82 -9.88
C LEU A 217 -3.38 0.04 -9.73
N ALA A 218 -2.41 -0.41 -8.92
CA ALA A 218 -1.11 0.23 -8.81
C ALA A 218 -0.28 0.12 -10.11
N ASN A 219 -0.60 -0.80 -11.02
CA ASN A 219 0.06 -0.91 -12.33
C ASN A 219 -0.52 0.14 -13.26
N ARG A 220 0.08 1.33 -13.22
CA ARG A 220 -0.31 2.45 -14.09
C ARG A 220 0.25 2.24 -15.49
N SER A 221 -0.60 2.41 -16.50
CA SER A 221 -0.20 2.30 -17.91
C SER A 221 0.75 3.40 -18.37
N TYR A 222 0.90 4.47 -17.57
CA TYR A 222 1.76 5.63 -17.83
C TYR A 222 3.06 5.62 -17.00
N ILE A 223 3.38 4.54 -16.28
CA ILE A 223 4.66 4.38 -15.56
C ILE A 223 5.39 3.19 -16.15
N LYS A 224 6.60 3.42 -16.68
CA LYS A 224 7.41 2.39 -17.35
C LYS A 224 8.29 1.61 -16.37
N THR A 225 8.95 2.33 -15.46
CA THR A 225 9.83 1.79 -14.43
C THR A 225 9.17 1.98 -13.08
N THR A 226 8.89 0.89 -12.37
CA THR A 226 8.19 0.93 -11.09
C THR A 226 9.10 1.37 -9.95
N GLY A 227 8.61 2.30 -9.13
CA GLY A 227 9.26 2.78 -7.90
C GLY A 227 8.40 2.46 -6.68
N LEU A 228 8.11 3.48 -5.87
CA LEU A 228 7.08 3.41 -4.85
C LEU A 228 5.76 2.93 -5.48
N ARG A 229 4.97 2.12 -4.76
CA ARG A 229 3.67 1.66 -5.26
C ARG A 229 2.80 2.87 -5.58
N SER A 230 2.31 2.97 -6.81
CA SER A 230 1.58 4.15 -7.33
C SER A 230 0.40 4.57 -6.46
N THR A 231 -0.31 3.62 -5.83
CA THR A 231 -1.40 3.94 -4.90
C THR A 231 -0.94 4.65 -3.63
N ILE A 232 0.27 4.35 -3.14
CA ILE A 232 0.89 5.03 -1.99
C ILE A 232 1.38 6.41 -2.41
N ALA A 233 2.05 6.52 -3.57
CA ALA A 233 2.46 7.80 -4.14
C ALA A 233 1.27 8.75 -4.33
N TRP A 234 0.16 8.27 -4.89
CA TRP A 234 -1.08 9.03 -5.04
C TRP A 234 -1.68 9.45 -3.68
N ALA A 235 -1.68 8.55 -2.68
CA ALA A 235 -2.16 8.88 -1.34
C ALA A 235 -1.30 9.98 -0.67
N MET A 236 0.02 9.93 -0.84
CA MET A 236 0.92 10.97 -0.34
C MET A 236 0.66 12.32 -1.02
N ALA A 237 0.52 12.34 -2.35
CA ALA A 237 0.18 13.54 -3.12
C ALA A 237 -1.18 14.14 -2.69
N SER A 238 -2.19 13.28 -2.47
CA SER A 238 -3.51 13.70 -2.00
C SER A 238 -3.46 14.37 -0.63
N LEU A 239 -2.63 13.84 0.29
CA LEU A 239 -2.43 14.43 1.62
C LEU A 239 -1.73 15.82 1.56
N ALA A 240 -0.95 16.07 0.51
CA ALA A 240 -0.24 17.34 0.32
C ALA A 240 -1.18 18.51 -0.05
N GLN A 241 -2.45 18.22 -0.43
CA GLN A 241 -3.46 19.23 -0.74
C GLN A 241 -2.98 20.29 -1.75
N ILE A 242 -2.33 19.82 -2.82
CA ILE A 242 -1.71 20.65 -3.85
C ILE A 242 -2.79 21.51 -4.54
N GLN A 243 -2.57 22.83 -4.55
CA GLN A 243 -3.45 23.79 -5.22
C GLN A 243 -2.89 24.19 -6.60
N PRO A 244 -3.74 24.73 -7.49
CA PRO A 244 -3.27 25.38 -8.71
C PRO A 244 -2.18 26.42 -8.42
N GLY A 245 -1.12 26.42 -9.21
CA GLY A 245 0.04 27.31 -9.08
C GLY A 245 1.12 26.82 -8.11
N PHE A 246 0.91 25.72 -7.37
CA PHE A 246 1.90 25.21 -6.42
C PHE A 246 3.18 24.70 -7.10
N ARG A 247 4.30 24.96 -6.44
CA ARG A 247 5.60 24.36 -6.70
C ARG A 247 5.81 23.22 -5.71
N VAL A 248 5.84 22.00 -6.23
CA VAL A 248 5.92 20.77 -5.44
C VAL A 248 7.30 20.15 -5.60
N LEU A 249 7.93 19.78 -4.49
CA LEU A 249 9.27 19.20 -4.45
C LEU A 249 9.24 17.77 -3.92
N ASP A 250 9.90 16.85 -4.62
CA ASP A 250 10.34 15.56 -4.08
C ASP A 250 11.87 15.56 -4.03
N PRO A 251 12.50 15.74 -2.86
CA PRO A 251 13.95 15.93 -2.76
C PRO A 251 14.76 14.62 -2.82
N MET A 252 14.09 13.47 -2.93
CA MET A 252 14.72 12.14 -3.06
C MET A 252 13.88 11.28 -4.03
N CYS A 253 13.69 11.78 -5.25
CA CYS A 253 12.59 11.35 -6.11
C CYS A 253 12.73 9.94 -6.70
N GLY A 254 13.91 9.32 -6.64
CA GLY A 254 14.17 8.02 -7.24
C GLY A 254 13.77 7.99 -8.71
N VAL A 255 12.93 7.03 -9.10
CA VAL A 255 12.36 6.92 -10.46
C VAL A 255 11.16 7.83 -10.73
N GLY A 256 10.87 8.80 -9.85
CA GLY A 256 9.88 9.85 -10.05
C GLY A 256 8.42 9.46 -9.86
N THR A 257 8.12 8.35 -9.18
CA THR A 257 6.73 7.86 -9.07
C THR A 257 5.80 8.82 -8.35
N ILE A 258 6.26 9.47 -7.26
CA ILE A 258 5.46 10.51 -6.55
C ILE A 258 5.17 11.68 -7.47
N LEU A 259 6.19 12.20 -8.16
CA LEU A 259 6.05 13.32 -9.09
C LEU A 259 5.03 13.00 -10.18
N ILE A 260 5.06 11.80 -10.74
CA ILE A 260 4.17 11.42 -11.84
C ILE A 260 2.72 11.27 -11.36
N GLU A 261 2.47 10.61 -10.23
CA GLU A 261 1.11 10.50 -9.68
C GLU A 261 0.56 11.88 -9.30
N ALA A 262 1.35 12.70 -8.60
CA ALA A 262 0.96 14.05 -8.20
C ALA A 262 0.70 14.94 -9.42
N ALA A 263 1.55 14.84 -10.43
CA ALA A 263 1.37 15.54 -11.69
C ALA A 263 0.07 15.11 -12.37
N LYS A 264 -0.17 13.81 -12.54
CA LYS A 264 -1.41 13.32 -13.21
C LYS A 264 -2.69 13.79 -12.53
N GLU A 265 -2.68 13.98 -11.21
CA GLU A 265 -3.83 14.50 -10.45
C GLU A 265 -3.94 16.03 -10.51
N HIS A 266 -2.81 16.74 -10.42
CA HIS A 266 -2.77 18.20 -10.31
C HIS A 266 -2.14 18.82 -11.57
N GLU A 267 -2.97 19.12 -12.56
CA GLU A 267 -2.53 19.62 -13.88
C GLU A 267 -1.97 21.05 -13.85
N ALA A 268 -2.45 21.88 -12.92
CA ALA A 268 -2.08 23.29 -12.78
C ALA A 268 -0.93 23.55 -11.80
N ALA A 269 -0.13 22.53 -11.45
CA ALA A 269 1.02 22.64 -10.56
C ALA A 269 2.34 22.28 -11.28
N CYS A 270 3.46 22.76 -10.73
CA CYS A 270 4.80 22.46 -11.22
C CYS A 270 5.54 21.57 -10.22
N PHE A 271 6.31 20.62 -10.73
CA PHE A 271 6.94 19.55 -9.97
C PHE A 271 8.45 19.54 -10.20
N LEU A 272 9.21 19.41 -9.11
CA LEU A 272 10.66 19.25 -9.15
C LEU A 272 11.05 18.00 -8.38
N GLY A 273 11.72 17.07 -9.06
CA GLY A 273 12.41 15.95 -8.45
C GLY A 273 13.89 16.25 -8.26
N VAL A 274 14.41 15.92 -7.08
CA VAL A 274 15.85 15.94 -6.81
C VAL A 274 16.28 14.54 -6.41
N ASP A 275 17.42 14.08 -6.93
CA ASP A 275 18.07 12.86 -6.45
C ASP A 275 19.59 12.97 -6.65
N VAL A 276 20.36 12.20 -5.86
CA VAL A 276 21.82 12.17 -5.94
C VAL A 276 22.31 11.22 -7.03
N ASP A 277 21.49 10.21 -7.35
CA ASP A 277 21.84 9.09 -8.21
C ASP A 277 21.42 9.36 -9.67
N ASP A 278 22.39 9.46 -10.57
CA ASP A 278 22.15 9.67 -12.01
C ASP A 278 21.30 8.55 -12.63
N GLY A 279 21.47 7.32 -12.15
CA GLY A 279 20.74 6.15 -12.64
C GLY A 279 19.26 6.19 -12.26
N GLN A 280 18.92 6.75 -11.11
CA GLN A 280 17.53 7.03 -10.70
C GLN A 280 16.95 8.16 -11.54
N LEU A 281 17.68 9.27 -11.71
CA LEU A 281 17.22 10.40 -12.51
C LEU A 281 17.00 10.02 -13.97
N LEU A 282 17.86 9.20 -14.58
CA LEU A 282 17.67 8.71 -15.94
C LEU A 282 16.41 7.85 -16.09
N LYS A 283 16.06 7.06 -15.06
CA LYS A 283 14.80 6.29 -15.04
C LYS A 283 13.60 7.20 -14.82
N ALA A 284 13.72 8.20 -13.96
CA ALA A 284 12.69 9.20 -13.72
C ALA A 284 12.39 10.01 -14.98
N GLU A 285 13.43 10.43 -15.70
CA GLU A 285 13.32 11.14 -16.97
C GLU A 285 12.52 10.32 -17.98
N LYS A 286 12.87 9.04 -18.18
CA LYS A 286 12.14 8.12 -19.06
C LYS A 286 10.68 7.91 -18.62
N ASN A 287 10.41 7.90 -17.32
CA ASN A 287 9.06 7.76 -16.79
C ASN A 287 8.23 9.02 -17.01
N ILE A 288 8.78 10.21 -16.72
CA ILE A 288 8.16 11.51 -16.98
C ILE A 288 7.86 11.66 -18.47
N ALA A 289 8.79 11.19 -19.32
CA ALA A 289 8.62 11.15 -20.76
C ALA A 289 7.42 10.33 -21.18
N PHE A 290 7.39 9.10 -20.70
CA PHE A 290 6.36 8.12 -21.02
C PHE A 290 4.98 8.55 -20.50
N ALA A 291 4.96 9.32 -19.42
CA ALA A 291 3.76 9.92 -18.85
C ALA A 291 3.32 11.22 -19.53
N GLU A 292 4.11 11.77 -20.47
CA GLU A 292 3.88 13.04 -21.17
C GLU A 292 3.88 14.27 -20.23
N LEU A 293 4.83 14.34 -19.29
CA LEU A 293 4.85 15.34 -18.21
C LEU A 293 6.01 16.35 -18.28
N TRP A 294 6.77 16.37 -19.37
CA TRP A 294 7.99 17.17 -19.53
C TRP A 294 7.86 18.68 -19.27
N SER A 295 6.70 19.26 -19.58
CA SER A 295 6.48 20.70 -19.47
C SER A 295 6.31 21.19 -18.02
N ARG A 296 6.16 20.26 -17.07
CA ARG A 296 5.79 20.59 -15.68
C ARG A 296 6.45 19.73 -14.63
N ALA A 297 7.06 18.60 -14.98
CA ALA A 297 7.87 17.79 -14.08
C ALA A 297 9.33 17.86 -14.52
N HIS A 298 10.14 18.49 -13.68
CA HIS A 298 11.56 18.71 -13.90
C HIS A 298 12.38 17.89 -12.92
N LEU A 299 13.63 17.59 -13.30
CA LEU A 299 14.57 16.81 -12.51
C LEU A 299 15.86 17.61 -12.31
N LEU A 300 16.46 17.47 -11.14
CA LEU A 300 17.72 18.11 -10.80
C LEU A 300 18.60 17.15 -10.01
N LYS A 301 19.86 17.00 -10.41
CA LYS A 301 20.85 16.26 -9.63
C LYS A 301 21.39 17.13 -8.50
N ALA A 302 21.06 16.79 -7.26
CA ALA A 302 21.60 17.44 -6.07
C ALA A 302 21.40 16.58 -4.81
N SER A 303 22.03 16.98 -3.71
CA SER A 303 21.85 16.33 -2.41
C SER A 303 20.67 16.93 -1.64
N SER A 304 19.83 16.08 -1.04
CA SER A 304 18.79 16.52 -0.11
C SER A 304 19.34 17.12 1.19
N LEU A 305 20.65 16.97 1.44
CA LEU A 305 21.34 17.61 2.57
C LEU A 305 21.65 19.09 2.34
N VAL A 306 21.71 19.53 1.07
CA VAL A 306 21.94 20.92 0.67
C VAL A 306 21.19 21.16 -0.65
N LEU A 307 19.91 21.52 -0.55
CA LEU A 307 19.08 21.74 -1.72
C LEU A 307 19.48 23.06 -2.40
N PRO A 308 19.75 23.07 -3.72
CA PRO A 308 20.10 24.28 -4.47
C PRO A 308 18.86 25.13 -4.79
N LEU A 309 18.04 25.38 -3.77
CA LEU A 309 16.80 26.14 -3.84
C LEU A 309 16.81 27.26 -2.78
N PRO A 310 16.26 28.44 -3.08
CA PRO A 310 16.09 29.49 -2.08
C PRO A 310 15.23 29.03 -0.90
N SER A 311 15.36 29.69 0.24
CA SER A 311 14.45 29.47 1.36
C SER A 311 13.03 29.92 0.98
N ALA A 312 12.01 29.24 1.51
CA ALA A 312 10.59 29.54 1.24
C ALA A 312 10.26 29.67 -0.27
N SER A 313 10.76 28.74 -1.07
CA SER A 313 10.59 28.72 -2.53
C SER A 313 9.66 27.62 -3.04
N VAL A 314 9.16 26.72 -2.19
CA VAL A 314 8.24 25.64 -2.58
C VAL A 314 7.02 25.61 -1.68
N ASP A 315 5.88 25.22 -2.25
CA ASP A 315 4.58 25.28 -1.57
C ASP A 315 4.22 23.93 -0.93
N ALA A 316 4.76 22.84 -1.48
CA ALA A 316 4.66 21.51 -0.88
C ALA A 316 5.93 20.68 -1.08
N VAL A 317 6.24 19.83 -0.10
CA VAL A 317 7.28 18.80 -0.20
C VAL A 317 6.62 17.44 0.02
N VAL A 318 6.83 16.49 -0.90
CA VAL A 318 6.30 15.12 -0.83
C VAL A 318 7.44 14.14 -1.08
N CYS A 319 7.82 13.34 -0.09
CA CYS A 319 9.04 12.54 -0.15
C CYS A 319 8.87 11.14 0.44
N ASP A 320 9.32 10.11 -0.29
CA ASP A 320 9.55 8.76 0.24
C ASP A 320 11.01 8.63 0.70
N LEU A 321 11.23 8.71 2.02
CA LEU A 321 12.59 8.63 2.56
C LEU A 321 13.07 7.18 2.60
N PRO A 322 14.32 6.90 2.18
CA PRO A 322 14.81 5.54 2.07
C PRO A 322 14.83 4.82 3.41
N PHE A 323 14.25 3.62 3.46
CA PHE A 323 14.21 2.79 4.67
C PHE A 323 15.52 2.07 5.01
N GLY A 324 16.62 2.33 4.28
CA GLY A 324 17.93 1.71 4.50
C GLY A 324 18.01 0.20 4.25
N ARG A 325 16.99 -0.43 3.66
CA ARG A 325 16.92 -1.90 3.46
C ARG A 325 17.07 -2.39 2.02
N LYS A 326 16.51 -1.66 1.03
CA LYS A 326 16.59 -2.04 -0.41
C LYS A 326 17.78 -1.44 -1.14
N PHE A 327 18.31 -0.34 -0.61
CA PHE A 327 19.53 0.29 -1.08
C PHE A 327 20.49 0.26 0.10
N SER A 328 21.50 -0.60 0.00
CA SER A 328 22.59 -0.78 0.97
C SER A 328 23.53 0.42 0.97
N THR A 329 23.01 1.64 1.11
CA THR A 329 23.84 2.76 1.51
C THR A 329 24.29 2.48 2.94
N ARG A 330 25.60 2.25 3.12
CA ARG A 330 26.34 2.14 4.40
C ARG A 330 26.18 3.38 5.32
N GLU A 331 25.22 4.25 5.03
CA GLU A 331 25.07 5.57 5.59
C GLU A 331 23.91 5.56 6.58
N ASN A 332 24.16 6.12 7.77
CA ASN A 332 23.19 6.12 8.83
C ASN A 332 22.08 7.14 8.53
N MET A 333 20.96 6.70 7.94
CA MET A 333 19.82 7.56 7.63
C MET A 333 19.29 8.29 8.88
N ALA A 334 19.47 7.72 10.07
CA ALA A 334 19.11 8.38 11.33
C ALA A 334 19.93 9.66 11.58
N GLU A 335 21.21 9.68 11.19
CA GLU A 335 22.08 10.87 11.33
C GLU A 335 21.77 11.93 10.27
N LYS A 336 21.41 11.50 9.06
CA LYS A 336 21.07 12.40 7.95
C LYS A 336 19.68 13.01 8.07
N LEU A 337 18.73 12.30 8.69
CA LEU A 337 17.32 12.72 8.77
C LEU A 337 17.14 14.15 9.31
N PRO A 338 17.78 14.58 10.42
CA PRO A 338 17.70 15.96 10.88
C PRO A 338 18.13 16.99 9.81
N LEU A 339 19.24 16.73 9.11
CA LEU A 339 19.76 17.65 8.10
C LEU A 339 18.83 17.74 6.89
N ILE A 340 18.29 16.60 6.44
CA ILE A 340 17.32 16.54 5.34
C ILE A 340 16.04 17.29 5.71
N LEU A 341 15.52 17.09 6.93
CA LEU A 341 14.33 17.79 7.41
C LEU A 341 14.56 19.30 7.50
N ARG A 342 15.78 19.73 7.86
CA ARG A 342 16.12 21.16 7.95
C ARG A 342 16.07 21.80 6.57
N GLU A 343 16.60 21.11 5.57
CA GLU A 343 16.52 21.59 4.19
C GLU A 343 15.10 21.59 3.65
N MET A 344 14.31 20.55 3.92
CA MET A 344 12.89 20.51 3.56
C MET A 344 12.11 21.66 4.22
N GLU A 345 12.31 21.91 5.52
CA GLU A 345 11.70 23.01 6.25
C GLU A 345 12.16 24.36 5.69
N ARG A 346 13.44 24.53 5.40
CA ARG A 346 14.03 25.77 4.88
C ARG A 346 13.40 26.17 3.54
N VAL A 347 13.29 25.25 2.59
CA VAL A 347 12.75 25.54 1.25
C VAL A 347 11.23 25.70 1.25
N LEU A 348 10.53 25.12 2.21
CA LEU A 348 9.06 25.19 2.30
C LEU A 348 8.60 26.60 2.71
N CYS A 349 7.59 27.14 2.01
CA CYS A 349 6.92 28.39 2.37
C CYS A 349 6.16 28.24 3.70
N VAL A 350 5.96 29.34 4.42
CA VAL A 350 5.00 29.37 5.55
C VAL A 350 3.61 29.04 5.01
N GLY A 351 2.87 28.19 5.73
CA GLY A 351 1.60 27.60 5.27
C GLY A 351 1.78 26.41 4.32
N GLY A 352 3.01 26.15 3.84
CA GLY A 352 3.32 25.02 2.98
C GLY A 352 3.19 23.67 3.70
N THR A 353 2.94 22.62 2.92
CA THR A 353 2.71 21.27 3.43
C THR A 353 3.92 20.36 3.21
N LEU A 354 4.33 19.65 4.26
CA LEU A 354 5.34 18.58 4.20
C LEU A 354 4.66 17.22 4.38
N VAL A 355 4.80 16.33 3.41
CA VAL A 355 4.35 14.94 3.47
C VAL A 355 5.55 14.01 3.32
N VAL A 356 5.82 13.19 4.33
CA VAL A 356 6.97 12.27 4.34
C VAL A 356 6.53 10.84 4.66
N LEU A 357 7.01 9.88 3.88
CA LEU A 357 6.85 8.46 4.18
C LEU A 357 8.12 7.93 4.87
N LEU A 358 7.93 7.30 6.03
CA LEU A 358 9.00 6.86 6.93
C LEU A 358 8.80 5.41 7.38
N SER A 359 9.91 4.74 7.70
CA SER A 359 9.86 3.48 8.46
C SER A 359 9.43 3.75 9.91
N PRO A 360 8.95 2.73 10.65
CA PRO A 360 8.62 2.89 12.07
C PRO A 360 9.78 3.46 12.90
N GLN A 361 11.02 3.06 12.59
CA GLN A 361 12.22 3.56 13.27
C GLN A 361 12.47 5.04 12.99
N LEU A 362 12.40 5.47 11.73
CA LEU A 362 12.61 6.88 11.36
C LEU A 362 11.45 7.76 11.83
N SER A 363 10.22 7.25 11.83
CA SER A 363 9.05 7.92 12.42
C SER A 363 9.26 8.20 13.92
N PHE A 364 9.78 7.23 14.67
CA PHE A 364 10.10 7.43 16.09
C PHE A 364 11.17 8.52 16.28
N LEU A 365 12.21 8.51 15.46
CA LEU A 365 13.25 9.53 15.49
C LEU A 365 12.69 10.92 15.15
N LEU A 366 11.88 11.04 14.09
CA LEU A 366 11.22 12.30 13.72
C LEU A 366 10.39 12.85 14.89
N LYS A 367 9.60 12.01 15.56
CA LYS A 367 8.82 12.44 16.73
C LYS A 367 9.72 12.98 17.84
N LYS A 368 10.86 12.32 18.12
CA LYS A 368 11.83 12.79 19.12
C LYS A 368 12.44 14.14 18.75
N LEU A 369 12.79 14.34 17.48
CA LEU A 369 13.35 15.61 16.96
C LEU A 369 12.36 16.77 17.04
N LEU A 370 11.06 16.49 16.94
CA LEU A 370 10.00 17.52 17.01
C LEU A 370 9.44 17.73 18.43
N GLN A 371 9.66 16.79 19.35
CA GLN A 371 9.12 16.82 20.74
C GLN A 371 10.01 17.54 21.75
N THR A 372 11.23 17.94 21.42
CA THR A 372 12.18 18.65 22.32
C THR A 372 11.69 20.02 22.84
N ARG A 373 10.41 20.37 22.65
CA ARG A 373 9.72 21.52 23.26
C ARG A 373 9.22 21.30 24.70
N THR A 374 9.07 20.07 25.20
CA THR A 374 8.64 19.92 26.60
C THR A 374 9.85 20.06 27.53
N GLY A 375 10.20 21.31 27.86
CA GLY A 375 11.12 21.59 28.96
C GLY A 375 10.65 20.92 30.26
N PRO A 376 11.58 20.61 31.18
CA PRO A 376 11.19 20.08 32.49
C PRO A 376 10.20 21.04 33.13
N LYS A 377 9.08 20.51 33.63
CA LYS A 377 8.20 21.28 34.52
C LYS A 377 9.06 21.76 35.68
N GLU A 378 9.13 23.07 35.87
CA GLU A 378 9.63 23.66 37.10
C GLU A 378 8.80 23.08 38.25
N ASN A 379 9.41 22.18 39.01
CA ASN A 379 8.95 21.92 40.37
C ASN A 379 9.51 23.07 41.20
N GLU A 380 8.65 24.05 41.48
CA GLU A 380 8.80 24.90 42.66
C GLU A 380 8.78 23.99 43.89
N GLU A 381 9.95 23.64 44.40
CA GLU A 381 10.12 23.41 45.83
C GLU A 381 11.29 24.27 46.28
N ALA A 382 10.91 25.36 46.95
CA ALA A 382 11.81 26.19 47.72
C ALA A 382 12.39 25.36 48.88
N GLU A 383 13.71 25.38 49.04
CA GLU A 383 14.29 25.35 50.37
C GLU A 383 15.65 26.07 50.38
N SER A 384 15.67 27.13 51.17
CA SER A 384 16.81 27.92 51.57
C SER A 384 17.86 27.08 52.29
N HIS A 385 19.15 27.27 52.02
CA HIS A 385 20.15 27.41 53.09
C HIS A 385 21.45 28.07 52.56
N ALA A 386 21.92 29.02 53.35
CA ALA A 386 23.10 29.85 53.13
C ALA A 386 24.42 29.08 53.35
N GLY A 387 25.48 29.53 52.66
CA GLY A 387 26.85 29.09 52.90
C GLY A 387 27.85 29.85 52.05
N ILE A 388 28.42 30.91 52.62
CA ILE A 388 29.52 31.71 52.07
C ILE A 388 30.81 30.88 52.09
N ASN A 389 31.60 30.87 51.00
CA ASN A 389 33.07 30.96 51.05
C ASN A 389 33.71 31.25 49.67
N ASN A 390 34.65 32.19 49.71
CA ASN A 390 35.46 32.74 48.62
C ASN A 390 36.52 31.75 48.08
N CYS A 391 36.85 31.82 46.79
CA CYS A 391 38.23 32.02 46.30
C CYS A 391 38.30 32.21 44.76
N LEU A 392 39.26 33.04 44.35
CA LEU A 392 39.54 33.62 43.02
C LEU A 392 40.49 32.71 42.18
N PRO A 393 40.87 33.07 40.93
CA PRO A 393 40.66 32.25 39.73
C PRO A 393 41.92 31.51 39.24
N SER A 394 41.74 30.46 38.43
CA SER A 394 42.82 29.94 37.60
C SER A 394 42.33 29.62 36.19
N SER A 395 42.91 30.34 35.25
CA SER A 395 42.89 30.18 33.80
C SER A 395 43.40 28.82 33.35
N SER A 396 42.65 28.13 32.49
CA SER A 396 43.23 27.28 31.44
C SER A 396 42.18 26.86 30.40
N GLU A 397 42.53 27.16 29.14
CA GLU A 397 42.22 26.38 27.94
C GLU A 397 40.76 26.36 27.43
N LYS A 398 40.46 27.36 26.60
CA LYS A 398 39.45 27.25 25.55
C LYS A 398 39.90 26.19 24.53
N GLN A 399 39.40 24.97 24.65
CA GLN A 399 39.26 24.09 23.51
C GLN A 399 37.91 24.34 22.85
N SER A 400 37.97 24.71 21.57
CA SER A 400 36.85 24.94 20.68
C SER A 400 36.03 23.66 20.49
N SER A 401 35.00 23.47 21.30
CA SER A 401 33.91 22.55 20.98
C SER A 401 33.09 23.16 19.86
N SER A 402 33.07 22.50 18.71
CA SER A 402 32.18 22.83 17.59
C SER A 402 30.75 22.95 18.09
N SER A 403 30.14 24.10 17.82
CA SER A 403 28.75 24.40 18.08
C SER A 403 27.87 23.40 17.33
N GLN A 404 27.46 22.32 18.01
CA GLN A 404 26.24 21.62 17.63
C GLN A 404 25.08 22.57 17.97
N GLU A 405 24.78 23.50 17.06
CA GLU A 405 23.51 24.21 17.08
C GLU A 405 22.40 23.16 17.16
N ALA A 406 21.64 23.18 18.25
CA ALA A 406 20.51 22.29 18.43
C ALA A 406 19.58 22.44 17.21
N LEU A 407 19.43 21.36 16.43
CA LEU A 407 18.53 21.30 15.28
C LEU A 407 17.08 21.36 15.81
N ASN A 408 16.59 22.57 16.05
CA ASN A 408 15.22 22.83 16.46
C ASN A 408 14.37 23.08 15.22
N PHE A 409 13.43 22.17 14.94
CA PHE A 409 12.43 22.29 13.87
C PHE A 409 11.18 22.99 14.40
N SER A 410 11.32 24.25 14.81
CA SER A 410 10.27 24.97 15.53
C SER A 410 9.02 25.25 14.69
N THR A 411 9.13 25.28 13.35
CA THR A 411 8.03 25.75 12.50
C THR A 411 7.12 24.64 11.98
N LEU A 412 7.56 23.38 11.99
CA LEU A 412 6.76 22.25 11.47
C LEU A 412 5.73 21.75 12.49
N ARG A 413 4.45 22.06 12.27
CA ARG A 413 3.34 21.57 13.10
C ARG A 413 2.76 20.28 12.54
N HIS A 414 2.79 19.21 13.34
CA HIS A 414 2.16 17.92 12.98
C HIS A 414 0.67 18.09 12.74
N GLN A 415 0.15 17.41 11.70
CA GLN A 415 -1.27 17.38 11.36
C GLN A 415 -1.85 15.98 11.46
N SER A 416 -1.18 14.99 10.88
CA SER A 416 -1.69 13.62 10.84
C SER A 416 -0.59 12.59 10.61
N THR A 417 -0.85 11.35 11.02
CA THR A 417 -0.01 10.20 10.68
C THR A 417 -0.90 9.04 10.23
N GLN A 418 -0.61 8.49 9.06
CA GLN A 418 -1.32 7.34 8.50
C GLN A 418 -0.36 6.16 8.39
N ARG A 419 -0.76 5.00 8.92
CA ARG A 419 -0.04 3.75 8.71
C ARG A 419 -0.44 3.16 7.35
N VAL A 420 0.54 2.77 6.55
CA VAL A 420 0.33 2.13 5.25
C VAL A 420 1.13 0.84 5.15
N SER A 421 0.54 -0.18 4.51
CA SER A 421 1.27 -1.41 4.20
C SER A 421 2.05 -1.26 2.90
N LEU A 422 3.36 -1.47 2.98
CA LEU A 422 4.27 -1.48 1.82
C LEU A 422 4.59 -2.91 1.38
N GLY A 423 3.73 -3.88 1.73
CA GLY A 423 3.96 -5.31 1.56
C GLY A 423 4.35 -5.95 2.90
N LEU A 424 5.59 -6.44 2.99
CA LEU A 424 6.13 -7.09 4.20
C LEU A 424 6.44 -6.14 5.36
N ILE A 425 6.44 -4.83 5.10
CA ILE A 425 6.74 -3.81 6.09
C ILE A 425 5.63 -2.76 6.13
N ASP A 426 5.46 -2.17 7.31
CA ASP A 426 4.65 -0.97 7.48
C ASP A 426 5.50 0.28 7.21
N GLY A 427 4.86 1.28 6.60
CA GLY A 427 5.35 2.65 6.53
C GLY A 427 4.38 3.59 7.24
N LEU A 428 4.87 4.76 7.63
CA LEU A 428 4.07 5.83 8.19
C LEU A 428 4.20 7.06 7.31
N ILE A 429 3.07 7.53 6.79
CA ILE A 429 2.99 8.84 6.13
C ILE A 429 2.72 9.87 7.21
N HIS A 430 3.57 10.88 7.32
CA HIS A 430 3.36 12.01 8.21
C HIS A 430 3.08 13.26 7.40
N LYS A 431 2.11 14.05 7.87
CA LYS A 431 1.79 15.37 7.34
C LYS A 431 2.12 16.44 8.38
N TYR A 432 2.82 17.48 7.94
CA TYR A 432 3.12 18.69 8.70
C TYR A 432 2.74 19.93 7.89
N ILE A 433 2.45 21.03 8.59
CA ILE A 433 2.30 22.36 8.00
C ILE A 433 3.37 23.26 8.60
N LYS A 434 4.06 24.03 7.75
CA LYS A 434 5.00 25.04 8.22
C LYS A 434 4.23 26.24 8.76
N THR A 435 4.55 26.66 9.98
CA THR A 435 3.97 27.81 10.68
C THR A 435 4.98 28.94 10.82
N LEU A 436 4.54 30.13 11.23
CA LEU A 436 5.46 31.16 11.69
C LEU A 436 6.02 30.74 13.05
N ASP A 437 7.29 31.06 13.30
CA ASP A 437 7.95 30.82 14.58
C ASP A 437 7.25 31.50 15.77
#